data_AF-A0AAE1HVM4-F1
#
_entry.id   AF-A0AAE1HVM4-F1
#
_cell.length_a   1.000
_cell.length_b   1.000
_cell.length_c   1.000
_cell.angle_alpha   90.00
_cell.angle_beta   90.00
_cell.angle_gamma   90.00
#
_symmetry.space_group_name_H-M   'P 1'
#
loop_
_entity.id
_entity.type
_entity.pdbx_description
1 polymer ?
#
loop_
_entity_poly.entity_id
_entity_poly.type
_entity_poly.pdbx_seq_one_letter_code
_entity_poly.pdbx_strand_id
1 'polypeptide(L)'
;MILMRNSIEVKYEIINEVKSLAQDCICEISAIKLLLRPKPIVLIAIYRSPSYNSGENWNQFISIINEALLKVDPLVNEIYIIGDFNVNLIEKTNRSLELTDLFEAANLFPIFNDSTRKNLISGKDSAIDNIFSNNLCISSKEIIRNFSLFDHDILKITIERKKQNSKTKYKLGRKLDNANLEALKNVILRESWYEVINESNVNVAYENFISTLNFHLDSVCPVVKSKIAQKKSKKTVWSNEVQYYENLIALAEMSLKLGNVSNQEATHKSIKKFKKNLKKAYDNSVIRANDEIIHKATNISKTTWNIISKAKNELKSKPSLSLKINGEISDDMLKIANEFNTFFLEIPQKIAQSLDPCIFDLSTVVKTESSVFLYDCTPSEIEKHIGTLNNKKSTGVDDVNLEGNIISSKRGIVSEGVPQGSIFGPNMFILYSNCIRLILKASLAEVVLYVDDTTILIPGKSMEEIQSKTTQVLEKVYMFFSSLGLALNLEKTIWLVFNNSKNEVLNLLVKDIPISNSLDVKFLGLHISSKLKWTNQVNAIAKNLRREFKRGL
;
A
#
# COMPACT_ATOMS: atom_id res chain seq x y z
N MET A 1 -18.56 29.14 -20.29
CA MET A 1 -18.48 28.25 -19.10
C MET A 1 -17.09 27.61 -19.03
N ILE A 2 -16.48 27.51 -17.85
CA ILE A 2 -15.12 26.96 -17.68
C ILE A 2 -15.17 25.70 -16.82
N LEU A 3 -14.62 24.58 -17.32
CA LEU A 3 -14.72 23.25 -16.70
C LEU A 3 -13.35 22.78 -16.19
N MET A 4 -13.30 22.24 -14.97
CA MET A 4 -12.08 21.69 -14.38
C MET A 4 -12.27 20.22 -13.98
N ARG A 5 -11.28 19.37 -14.30
CA ARG A 5 -11.29 17.95 -13.92
C ARG A 5 -11.02 17.80 -12.42
N ASN A 6 -11.86 17.04 -11.71
CA ASN A 6 -11.78 16.76 -10.26
C ASN A 6 -10.43 16.20 -9.74
N SER A 7 -9.49 15.83 -10.62
CA SER A 7 -8.19 15.27 -10.24
C SER A 7 -7.13 16.31 -9.89
N ILE A 8 -7.41 17.60 -10.03
CA ILE A 8 -6.52 18.70 -9.67
C ILE A 8 -7.32 19.73 -8.87
N GLU A 9 -6.96 19.91 -7.60
CA GLU A 9 -7.51 20.98 -6.77
C GLU A 9 -6.86 22.31 -7.21
N VAL A 10 -7.46 22.97 -8.19
CA VAL A 10 -6.99 24.26 -8.71
C VAL A 10 -7.70 25.38 -7.95
N LYS A 11 -6.92 26.20 -7.23
CA LYS A 11 -7.45 27.44 -6.64
C LYS A 11 -7.72 28.45 -7.75
N TYR A 12 -8.88 29.09 -7.71
CA TYR A 12 -9.28 30.11 -8.67
C TYR A 12 -9.95 31.30 -7.97
N GLU A 13 -9.91 32.46 -8.64
CA GLU A 13 -10.56 33.70 -8.24
C GLU A 13 -11.45 34.16 -9.40
N ILE A 14 -12.66 34.65 -9.10
CA ILE A 14 -13.56 35.23 -10.11
C ILE A 14 -13.22 36.72 -10.24
N ILE A 15 -13.06 37.22 -11.47
CA ILE A 15 -12.80 38.64 -11.73
C ILE A 15 -14.14 39.32 -11.95
N ASN A 16 -14.78 39.74 -10.85
CA ASN A 16 -16.13 40.29 -10.87
C ASN A 16 -16.23 41.60 -11.67
N GLU A 17 -15.15 42.40 -11.72
CA GLU A 17 -15.12 43.66 -12.46
C GLU A 17 -15.28 43.44 -13.97
N VAL A 18 -14.80 42.32 -14.51
CA VAL A 18 -14.98 41.97 -15.92
C VAL A 18 -16.42 41.50 -16.17
N LYS A 19 -17.00 40.73 -15.23
CA LYS A 19 -18.37 40.25 -15.36
C LYS A 19 -19.40 41.39 -15.35
N SER A 20 -19.14 42.48 -14.62
CA SER A 20 -20.02 43.66 -14.60
C SER A 20 -20.07 44.43 -15.91
N LEU A 21 -19.19 44.14 -16.87
CA LEU A 21 -19.18 44.78 -18.20
C LEU A 21 -20.14 44.11 -19.19
N ALA A 22 -20.78 43.00 -18.81
CA ALA A 22 -21.79 42.36 -19.65
C ALA A 22 -22.96 43.30 -19.89
N GLN A 23 -23.39 43.41 -21.15
CA GLN A 23 -24.49 44.28 -21.55
C GLN A 23 -25.47 43.52 -22.43
N ASP A 24 -26.74 43.56 -22.04
CA ASP A 24 -27.84 42.90 -22.76
C ASP A 24 -27.84 43.29 -24.25
N CYS A 25 -28.09 42.31 -25.10
CA CYS A 25 -28.12 42.44 -26.56
C CYS A 25 -26.78 42.81 -27.25
N ILE A 26 -25.70 43.04 -26.50
CA ILE A 26 -24.36 43.33 -27.05
C ILE A 26 -23.44 42.13 -26.85
N CYS A 27 -23.03 41.87 -25.61
CA CYS A 27 -22.20 40.74 -25.28
C CYS A 27 -22.32 40.30 -23.82
N GLU A 28 -22.21 38.99 -23.61
CA GLU A 28 -21.93 38.40 -22.32
C GLU A 28 -20.42 38.20 -22.16
N ILE A 29 -19.87 38.62 -21.02
CA ILE A 29 -18.45 38.48 -20.72
C ILE A 29 -18.25 38.02 -19.27
N SER A 30 -17.29 37.14 -19.04
CA SER A 30 -16.94 36.64 -17.71
C SER A 30 -15.48 36.22 -17.65
N ALA A 31 -14.82 36.42 -16.51
CA ALA A 31 -13.42 36.07 -16.35
C ALA A 31 -13.10 35.39 -15.02
N ILE A 32 -12.15 34.45 -15.06
CA ILE A 32 -11.58 33.80 -13.87
C ILE A 32 -10.06 33.80 -13.95
N LYS A 33 -9.42 33.83 -12.78
CA LYS A 33 -7.98 33.69 -12.60
C LYS A 33 -7.66 32.38 -11.90
N LEU A 34 -6.96 31.49 -12.60
CA LEU A 34 -6.44 30.23 -12.07
C LEU A 34 -5.06 30.48 -11.44
N LEU A 35 -4.93 30.20 -10.14
CA LEU A 35 -3.71 30.43 -9.35
C LEU A 35 -2.67 29.31 -9.57
N LEU A 36 -2.16 29.22 -10.80
CA LEU A 36 -1.17 28.23 -11.23
C LEU A 36 0.26 28.82 -11.21
N ARG A 37 1.29 27.96 -11.13
CA ARG A 37 2.71 28.32 -11.23
C ARG A 37 3.33 27.82 -12.56
N PRO A 38 4.31 28.52 -13.14
CA PRO A 38 5.00 29.71 -12.62
C PRO A 38 4.19 31.01 -12.69
N LYS A 39 3.35 31.17 -13.73
CA LYS A 39 2.43 32.32 -13.88
C LYS A 39 0.96 31.89 -13.77
N PRO A 40 0.09 32.70 -13.12
CA PRO A 40 -1.36 32.50 -13.14
C PRO A 40 -1.92 32.51 -14.57
N ILE A 41 -3.06 31.84 -14.76
CA ILE A 41 -3.81 31.88 -16.03
C ILE A 41 -5.08 32.69 -15.83
N VAL A 42 -5.33 33.69 -16.67
CA VAL A 42 -6.61 34.38 -16.72
C VAL A 42 -7.38 33.89 -17.95
N LEU A 43 -8.59 33.41 -17.72
CA LEU A 43 -9.51 32.95 -18.76
C LEU A 43 -10.66 33.94 -18.85
N ILE A 44 -10.84 34.57 -20.02
CA ILE A 44 -11.95 35.48 -20.33
C ILE A 44 -12.84 34.80 -21.36
N ALA A 45 -14.11 34.58 -21.04
CA ALA A 45 -15.10 34.03 -21.95
C ALA A 45 -16.01 35.15 -22.48
N ILE A 46 -16.18 35.24 -23.80
CA ILE A 46 -16.97 36.27 -24.47
C ILE A 46 -18.00 35.60 -25.39
N TYR A 47 -19.24 36.06 -25.33
CA TYR A 47 -20.26 35.74 -26.33
C TYR A 47 -20.86 37.05 -26.85
N ARG A 48 -20.77 37.30 -28.16
CA ARG A 48 -21.40 38.47 -28.79
C ARG A 48 -22.68 38.05 -29.50
N SER A 49 -23.77 38.79 -29.35
CA SER A 49 -25.02 38.48 -30.07
C SER A 49 -24.90 38.75 -31.58
N PRO A 50 -25.40 37.85 -32.45
CA PRO A 50 -25.42 38.09 -33.90
C PRO A 50 -26.53 39.05 -34.35
N SER A 51 -27.53 39.30 -33.50
CA SER A 51 -28.81 39.91 -33.87
C SER A 51 -28.78 41.45 -34.01
N TYR A 52 -27.70 42.11 -33.59
CA TYR A 52 -27.63 43.57 -33.51
C TYR A 52 -26.34 44.11 -34.11
N ASN A 53 -26.34 44.32 -35.43
CA ASN A 53 -25.18 44.67 -36.24
C ASN A 53 -25.06 46.18 -36.57
N SER A 54 -25.66 47.09 -35.78
CA SER A 54 -25.47 48.53 -35.95
C SER A 54 -24.01 48.94 -35.66
N GLY A 55 -23.57 50.08 -36.19
CA GLY A 55 -22.23 50.63 -35.92
C GLY A 55 -22.03 50.99 -34.44
N GLU A 56 -23.06 51.53 -33.79
CA GLU A 56 -23.01 51.90 -32.37
C GLU A 56 -22.81 50.70 -31.44
N ASN A 57 -23.50 49.58 -31.70
CA ASN A 57 -23.37 48.38 -30.88
C ASN A 57 -22.00 47.71 -31.04
N TRP A 58 -21.40 47.85 -32.23
CA TRP A 58 -20.03 47.39 -32.48
C TRP A 58 -19.01 48.20 -31.68
N ASN A 59 -19.12 49.53 -31.68
CA ASN A 59 -18.24 50.40 -30.90
C ASN A 59 -18.37 50.13 -29.39
N GLN A 60 -19.59 49.91 -28.91
CA GLN A 60 -19.84 49.52 -27.52
C GLN A 60 -19.21 48.17 -27.17
N PHE A 61 -19.31 47.18 -28.06
CA PHE A 61 -18.65 45.88 -27.90
C PHE A 61 -17.11 46.00 -27.80
N ILE A 62 -16.50 46.79 -28.70
CA ILE A 62 -15.05 47.07 -28.68
C ILE A 62 -14.66 47.79 -27.38
N SER A 63 -15.46 48.75 -26.92
CA SER A 63 -15.23 49.44 -25.65
C SER A 63 -15.26 48.48 -24.46
N ILE A 64 -16.22 47.54 -24.42
CA ILE A 64 -16.32 46.52 -23.37
C ILE A 64 -15.07 45.63 -23.34
N ILE A 65 -14.60 45.16 -24.50
CA ILE A 65 -13.38 44.35 -24.57
C ILE A 65 -12.17 45.15 -24.08
N ASN A 66 -12.04 46.40 -24.51
CA ASN A 66 -10.92 47.25 -24.12
C ASN A 66 -10.91 47.48 -22.59
N GLU A 67 -12.08 47.77 -22.00
CA GLU A 67 -12.19 47.91 -20.55
C GLU A 67 -11.86 46.60 -19.81
N ALA A 68 -12.31 45.44 -20.34
CA ALA A 68 -11.98 44.14 -19.77
C ALA A 68 -10.48 43.85 -19.80
N LEU A 69 -9.79 44.20 -20.89
CA LEU A 69 -8.35 44.04 -21.05
C LEU A 69 -7.58 44.93 -20.06
N LEU A 70 -8.06 46.14 -19.77
CA LEU A 70 -7.46 47.02 -18.75
C LEU A 70 -7.53 46.45 -17.33
N LYS A 71 -8.45 45.51 -17.05
CA LYS A 71 -8.54 44.83 -15.75
C LYS A 71 -7.57 43.65 -15.61
N VAL A 72 -6.83 43.29 -16.66
CA VAL A 72 -5.95 42.12 -16.67
C VAL A 72 -4.54 42.49 -17.12
N ASP A 73 -3.55 42.21 -16.27
CA ASP A 73 -2.15 42.50 -16.59
C ASP A 73 -1.52 41.35 -17.43
N PRO A 74 -1.14 41.58 -18.70
CA PRO A 74 -0.54 40.57 -19.57
C PRO A 74 0.93 40.26 -19.26
N LEU A 75 1.64 41.08 -18.47
CA LEU A 75 3.01 40.81 -18.04
C LEU A 75 3.04 39.78 -16.91
N VAL A 76 2.04 39.84 -16.03
CA VAL A 76 1.90 38.98 -14.85
C VAL A 76 1.14 37.69 -15.17
N ASN A 77 0.15 37.74 -16.07
CA ASN A 77 -0.75 36.63 -16.34
C ASN A 77 -0.56 36.04 -17.75
N GLU A 78 -0.71 34.73 -17.86
CA GLU A 78 -1.00 34.09 -19.15
C GLU A 78 -2.50 34.23 -19.41
N ILE A 79 -2.89 34.88 -20.50
CA ILE A 79 -4.28 35.24 -20.79
C ILE A 79 -4.79 34.35 -21.92
N TYR A 80 -6.01 33.84 -21.78
CA TYR A 80 -6.76 33.22 -22.87
C TYR A 80 -8.14 33.84 -22.96
N ILE A 81 -8.46 34.40 -24.11
CA ILE A 81 -9.80 34.88 -24.45
C ILE A 81 -10.46 33.84 -25.35
N ILE A 82 -11.62 33.35 -24.93
CA ILE A 82 -12.35 32.27 -25.59
C ILE A 82 -13.78 32.69 -25.89
N GLY A 83 -14.33 32.25 -27.00
CA GLY A 83 -15.77 32.27 -27.22
C GLY A 83 -16.22 32.50 -28.65
N ASP A 84 -17.51 32.80 -28.79
CA ASP A 84 -18.20 33.04 -30.06
C ASP A 84 -18.35 34.55 -30.25
N PHE A 85 -17.54 35.09 -31.16
CA PHE A 85 -17.51 36.53 -31.43
C PHE A 85 -18.58 36.95 -32.46
N ASN A 86 -19.23 36.00 -33.13
CA ASN A 86 -20.11 36.29 -34.26
C ASN A 86 -19.46 37.20 -35.33
N VAL A 87 -18.14 37.03 -35.55
CA VAL A 87 -17.32 37.72 -36.54
C VAL A 87 -16.47 36.69 -37.28
N ASN A 88 -16.63 36.57 -38.60
CA ASN A 88 -15.84 35.62 -39.38
C ASN A 88 -14.41 36.16 -39.62
N LEU A 89 -13.43 35.57 -38.93
CA LEU A 89 -12.03 36.00 -39.01
C LEU A 89 -11.36 35.69 -40.37
N ILE A 90 -11.93 34.79 -41.17
CA ILE A 90 -11.39 34.42 -42.50
C ILE A 90 -11.64 35.53 -43.53
N GLU A 91 -12.79 36.20 -43.45
CA GLU A 91 -13.26 37.13 -44.49
C GLU A 91 -12.56 38.50 -44.45
N LYS A 92 -11.74 38.80 -43.43
CA LYS A 92 -10.97 40.05 -43.27
C LYS A 92 -11.80 41.33 -43.52
N THR A 93 -13.05 41.33 -43.05
CA THR A 93 -13.89 42.53 -42.97
C THR A 93 -13.30 43.57 -42.02
N ASN A 94 -13.73 44.84 -42.12
CA ASN A 94 -13.32 45.92 -41.21
C ASN A 94 -13.48 45.52 -39.72
N ARG A 95 -14.57 44.82 -39.37
CA ARG A 95 -14.83 44.33 -38.01
C ARG A 95 -13.87 43.24 -37.57
N SER A 96 -13.57 42.28 -38.45
CA SER A 96 -12.58 41.24 -38.11
C SER A 96 -11.17 41.80 -37.99
N LEU A 97 -10.82 42.82 -38.78
CA LEU A 97 -9.54 43.52 -38.67
C LEU A 97 -9.47 44.29 -37.35
N GLU A 98 -10.46 45.13 -37.06
CA GLU A 98 -10.51 45.91 -35.82
C GLU A 98 -10.48 45.04 -34.55
N LEU A 99 -11.20 43.91 -34.54
CA LEU A 99 -11.16 42.97 -33.43
C LEU A 99 -9.78 42.30 -33.28
N THR A 100 -9.14 41.95 -34.40
CA THR A 100 -7.81 41.32 -34.39
C THR A 100 -6.76 42.34 -33.94
N ASP A 101 -6.79 43.56 -34.48
CA ASP A 101 -5.90 44.67 -34.12
C ASP A 101 -6.00 45.02 -32.63
N LEU A 102 -7.22 45.04 -32.07
CA LEU A 102 -7.44 45.27 -30.63
C LEU A 102 -6.76 44.18 -29.77
N PHE A 103 -6.91 42.91 -30.12
CA PHE A 103 -6.29 41.82 -29.39
C PHE A 103 -4.77 41.78 -29.58
N GLU A 104 -4.28 42.03 -30.80
CA GLU A 104 -2.85 42.10 -31.09
C GLU A 104 -2.17 43.26 -30.36
N ALA A 105 -2.83 44.41 -30.23
CA ALA A 105 -2.37 45.54 -29.41
C ALA A 105 -2.21 45.16 -27.92
N ALA A 106 -3.01 44.20 -27.44
CA ALA A 106 -2.89 43.61 -26.11
C ALA A 106 -1.95 42.39 -26.03
N ASN A 107 -1.17 42.13 -27.09
CA ASN A 107 -0.28 40.98 -27.24
C ASN A 107 -1.01 39.61 -27.19
N LEU A 108 -2.25 39.58 -27.68
CA LEU A 108 -3.08 38.38 -27.78
C LEU A 108 -3.27 37.99 -29.24
N PHE A 109 -2.80 36.82 -29.61
CA PHE A 109 -2.88 36.34 -31.00
C PHE A 109 -3.85 35.16 -31.13
N PRO A 110 -4.52 35.00 -32.28
CA PRO A 110 -5.38 33.85 -32.53
C PRO A 110 -4.58 32.54 -32.54
N ILE A 111 -5.08 31.51 -31.86
CA ILE A 111 -4.46 30.18 -31.82
C ILE A 111 -4.85 29.34 -33.05
N PHE A 112 -6.08 29.51 -33.54
CA PHE A 112 -6.61 28.81 -34.72
C PHE A 112 -6.71 29.80 -35.88
N ASN A 113 -5.96 29.54 -36.95
CA ASN A 113 -5.93 30.38 -38.16
C ASN A 113 -6.71 29.76 -39.32
N ASP A 114 -7.20 28.54 -39.15
CA ASP A 114 -7.98 27.79 -40.13
C ASP A 114 -9.48 27.84 -39.79
N SER A 115 -10.32 27.40 -40.73
CA SER A 115 -11.75 27.20 -40.51
C SER A 115 -12.05 26.43 -39.22
N THR A 116 -12.75 27.09 -38.30
CA THR A 116 -13.24 26.49 -37.06
C THR A 116 -14.63 25.88 -37.21
N ARG A 117 -15.34 26.17 -38.31
CA ARG A 117 -16.60 25.53 -38.70
C ARG A 117 -16.60 25.20 -40.20
N LYS A 118 -16.66 23.90 -40.54
CA LYS A 118 -16.80 23.44 -41.94
C LYS A 118 -18.26 23.24 -42.32
N ASN A 119 -18.77 24.03 -43.26
CA ASN A 119 -20.12 23.84 -43.77
C ASN A 119 -20.11 22.87 -44.96
N LEU A 120 -20.49 21.62 -44.71
CA LEU A 120 -20.53 20.55 -45.72
C LEU A 120 -21.61 20.77 -46.81
N ILE A 121 -22.55 21.70 -46.60
CA ILE A 121 -23.70 21.95 -47.48
C ILE A 121 -23.47 23.18 -48.37
N SER A 122 -22.93 24.28 -47.82
CA SER A 122 -22.71 25.54 -48.55
C SER A 122 -21.29 25.72 -49.10
N GLY A 123 -20.33 24.90 -48.67
CA GLY A 123 -18.93 24.96 -49.08
C GLY A 123 -18.16 26.19 -48.56
N LYS A 124 -18.80 27.08 -47.78
CA LYS A 124 -18.17 28.24 -47.15
C LYS A 124 -17.75 27.91 -45.73
N ASP A 125 -16.43 27.85 -45.54
CA ASP A 125 -15.76 27.71 -44.26
C ASP A 125 -15.84 29.02 -43.46
N SER A 126 -16.00 28.94 -42.14
CA SER A 126 -16.07 30.13 -41.27
C SER A 126 -15.26 29.94 -39.99
N ALA A 127 -14.71 31.04 -39.47
CA ALA A 127 -13.99 31.07 -38.20
C ALA A 127 -14.60 32.13 -37.27
N ILE A 128 -15.71 31.76 -36.65
CA ILE A 128 -16.51 32.64 -35.80
C ILE A 128 -16.14 32.45 -34.31
N ASP A 129 -15.71 31.25 -33.95
CA ASP A 129 -15.12 30.92 -32.65
C ASP A 129 -13.61 30.91 -32.76
N ASN A 130 -12.92 31.46 -31.76
CA ASN A 130 -11.46 31.36 -31.66
C ASN A 130 -10.99 31.42 -30.20
N ILE A 131 -9.71 31.12 -29.99
CA ILE A 131 -9.00 31.34 -28.74
C ILE A 131 -7.84 32.31 -29.02
N PHE A 132 -7.81 33.43 -28.32
CA PHE A 132 -6.72 34.40 -28.38
C PHE A 132 -5.85 34.29 -27.13
N SER A 133 -4.52 34.32 -27.27
CA SER A 133 -3.61 34.20 -26.13
C SER A 133 -2.27 34.90 -26.34
N ASN A 134 -1.68 35.34 -25.23
CA ASN A 134 -0.29 35.82 -25.16
C ASN A 134 0.72 34.66 -24.95
N ASN A 135 0.24 33.41 -24.81
CA ASN A 135 1.07 32.23 -24.69
C ASN A 135 0.92 31.34 -25.95
N LEU A 136 1.90 31.46 -26.84
CA LEU A 136 1.98 30.68 -28.08
C LEU A 136 2.69 29.33 -27.92
N CYS A 137 3.27 29.04 -26.75
CA CYS A 137 3.95 27.78 -26.44
C CYS A 137 2.94 26.68 -26.05
N ILE A 138 2.02 26.37 -26.96
CA ILE A 138 0.97 25.37 -26.78
C ILE A 138 1.52 24.00 -27.17
N SER A 139 1.33 22.99 -26.33
CA SER A 139 1.85 21.64 -26.54
C SER A 139 1.11 20.89 -27.66
N SER A 140 -0.20 21.13 -27.81
CA SER A 140 -0.97 20.62 -28.95
C SER A 140 -2.24 21.45 -29.17
N LYS A 141 -2.66 21.61 -30.43
CA LYS A 141 -3.98 22.17 -30.80
C LYS A 141 -4.74 21.21 -31.71
N GLU A 142 -6.05 21.08 -31.50
CA GLU A 142 -6.91 20.11 -32.19
C GLU A 142 -8.31 20.70 -32.37
N ILE A 143 -8.91 20.51 -33.55
CA ILE A 143 -10.32 20.79 -33.81
C ILE A 143 -11.05 19.45 -33.83
N ILE A 144 -11.90 19.21 -32.84
CA ILE A 144 -12.67 17.97 -32.74
C ILE A 144 -13.97 18.17 -33.51
N ARG A 145 -14.04 17.54 -34.69
CA ARG A 145 -15.16 17.66 -35.64
C ARG A 145 -16.26 16.62 -35.40
N ASN A 146 -17.44 16.88 -35.97
CA ASN A 146 -18.57 15.93 -36.03
C ASN A 146 -19.10 15.50 -34.65
N PHE A 147 -19.17 16.45 -33.72
CA PHE A 147 -19.80 16.21 -32.44
C PHE A 147 -21.28 16.55 -32.55
N SER A 148 -22.14 15.53 -32.76
CA SER A 148 -23.61 15.70 -32.94
C SER A 148 -24.36 16.28 -31.72
N LEU A 149 -23.63 16.82 -30.74
CA LEU A 149 -24.12 17.31 -29.45
C LEU A 149 -23.91 18.81 -29.29
N PHE A 150 -23.06 19.43 -30.12
CA PHE A 150 -22.82 20.87 -30.16
C PHE A 150 -23.15 21.41 -31.55
N ASP A 151 -23.55 22.66 -31.61
CA ASP A 151 -23.83 23.43 -32.82
C ASP A 151 -22.56 23.90 -33.55
N HIS A 152 -21.38 23.68 -32.96
CA HIS A 152 -20.06 24.03 -33.49
C HIS A 152 -19.01 22.96 -33.16
N ASP A 153 -17.89 22.95 -33.91
CA ASP A 153 -16.75 22.07 -33.64
C ASP A 153 -16.02 22.51 -32.36
N ILE A 154 -15.43 21.57 -31.62
CA ILE A 154 -14.76 21.88 -30.35
C ILE A 154 -13.31 22.27 -30.61
N LEU A 155 -12.92 23.45 -30.14
CA LEU A 155 -11.53 23.92 -30.13
C LEU A 155 -10.81 23.44 -28.86
N LYS A 156 -9.74 22.66 -29.03
CA LYS A 156 -8.97 22.08 -27.92
C LYS A 156 -7.50 22.50 -27.99
N ILE A 157 -7.01 23.01 -26.87
CA ILE A 157 -5.58 23.30 -26.65
C ILE A 157 -5.06 22.52 -25.46
N THR A 158 -3.79 22.09 -25.52
CA THR A 158 -3.09 21.44 -24.41
C THR A 158 -1.89 22.29 -24.00
N ILE A 159 -1.77 22.57 -22.70
CA ILE A 159 -0.68 23.35 -22.12
C ILE A 159 0.03 22.49 -21.08
N GLU A 160 1.36 22.39 -21.15
CA GLU A 160 2.17 21.68 -20.17
C GLU A 160 2.59 22.57 -19.00
N ARG A 161 2.38 22.09 -17.76
CA ARG A 161 2.82 22.76 -16.52
C ARG A 161 3.54 21.77 -15.59
N LYS A 162 4.55 22.25 -14.86
CA LYS A 162 5.24 21.44 -13.83
C LYS A 162 4.33 21.25 -12.62
N LYS A 163 4.13 19.99 -12.21
CA LYS A 163 3.30 19.63 -11.05
C LYS A 163 3.93 20.15 -9.74
N GLN A 164 3.10 20.60 -8.81
CA GLN A 164 3.53 20.97 -7.46
C GLN A 164 4.04 19.72 -6.71
N ASN A 165 5.25 19.78 -6.14
CA ASN A 165 5.77 18.68 -5.31
C ASN A 165 5.00 18.65 -3.99
N SER A 166 4.42 17.50 -3.65
CA SER A 166 3.85 17.28 -2.31
C SER A 166 4.95 17.25 -1.25
N LYS A 167 4.60 17.50 0.03
CA LYS A 167 5.55 17.44 1.16
C LYS A 167 6.37 16.15 1.06
N THR A 168 7.69 16.31 0.91
CA THR A 168 8.59 15.17 0.74
C THR A 168 8.63 14.38 2.05
N LYS A 169 8.31 13.08 1.99
CA LYS A 169 8.46 12.19 3.14
C LYS A 169 9.93 11.77 3.25
N TYR A 170 10.44 11.62 4.45
CA TYR A 170 11.81 11.20 4.74
C TYR A 170 11.81 9.85 5.46
N LYS A 171 12.88 9.08 5.28
CA LYS A 171 13.15 7.84 6.01
C LYS A 171 14.53 7.88 6.63
N LEU A 172 14.67 7.24 7.78
CA LEU A 172 15.97 6.95 8.38
C LEU A 172 16.45 5.59 7.87
N GLY A 173 17.70 5.52 7.44
CA GLY A 173 18.32 4.28 6.98
C GLY A 173 19.83 4.38 6.98
N ARG A 174 20.49 3.24 7.19
CA ARG A 174 21.94 3.11 7.10
C ARG A 174 22.40 3.20 5.65
N LYS A 175 23.48 3.94 5.37
CA LYS A 175 24.08 3.97 4.02
C LYS A 175 24.84 2.68 3.74
N LEU A 176 24.20 1.76 3.02
CA LEU A 176 24.77 0.47 2.62
C LEU A 176 24.96 0.41 1.09
N ASP A 177 25.56 1.44 0.52
CA ASP A 177 25.96 1.40 -0.90
C ASP A 177 27.27 0.62 -1.07
N ASN A 178 27.58 0.24 -2.31
CA ASN A 178 28.75 -0.60 -2.61
C ASN A 178 30.06 0.02 -2.12
N ALA A 179 30.19 1.35 -2.14
CA ALA A 179 31.41 2.01 -1.69
C ALA A 179 31.54 1.93 -0.16
N ASN A 180 30.45 2.19 0.57
CA ASN A 180 30.42 2.05 2.03
C ASN A 180 30.61 0.59 2.48
N LEU A 181 30.03 -0.38 1.77
CA LEU A 181 30.23 -1.81 2.06
C LEU A 181 31.68 -2.26 1.83
N GLU A 182 32.33 -1.75 0.78
CA GLU A 182 33.74 -2.06 0.54
C GLU A 182 34.65 -1.42 1.60
N ALA A 183 34.35 -0.18 2.01
CA ALA A 183 35.02 0.45 3.13
C ALA A 183 34.83 -0.35 4.44
N LEU A 184 33.62 -0.85 4.71
CA LEU A 184 33.32 -1.69 5.87
C LEU A 184 34.15 -2.98 5.89
N LYS A 185 34.26 -3.68 4.76
CA LYS A 185 35.11 -4.87 4.66
C LYS A 185 36.57 -4.54 5.00
N ASN A 186 37.08 -3.43 4.47
CA ASN A 186 38.47 -3.02 4.69
C ASN A 186 38.77 -2.70 6.15
N VAL A 187 37.85 -2.06 6.88
CA VAL A 187 38.06 -1.78 8.31
C VAL A 187 37.91 -3.03 9.16
N ILE A 188 36.93 -3.90 8.87
CA ILE A 188 36.74 -5.17 9.58
C ILE A 188 37.93 -6.11 9.41
N LEU A 189 38.51 -6.19 8.20
CA LEU A 189 39.70 -7.02 7.92
C LEU A 189 40.95 -6.56 8.69
N ARG A 190 40.99 -5.29 9.12
CA ARG A 190 42.10 -4.70 9.87
C ARG A 190 41.85 -4.70 11.38
N GLU A 191 40.63 -4.99 11.81
CA GLU A 191 40.28 -5.08 13.21
C GLU A 191 40.97 -6.28 13.84
N SER A 192 41.58 -6.06 15.01
CA SER A 192 42.37 -7.08 15.70
C SER A 192 41.48 -8.14 16.36
N TRP A 193 40.26 -7.75 16.75
CA TRP A 193 39.33 -8.58 17.53
C TRP A 193 39.92 -9.10 18.85
N TYR A 194 40.99 -8.48 19.35
CA TYR A 194 41.73 -8.94 20.54
C TYR A 194 40.83 -9.03 21.78
N GLU A 195 39.97 -8.03 21.99
CA GLU A 195 39.00 -7.96 23.11
C GLU A 195 37.87 -8.99 23.00
N VAL A 196 37.67 -9.59 21.83
CA VAL A 196 36.68 -10.65 21.61
C VAL A 196 37.32 -12.02 21.79
N ILE A 197 38.49 -12.23 21.19
CA ILE A 197 39.18 -13.53 21.16
C ILE A 197 39.75 -13.92 22.53
N ASN A 198 40.24 -12.94 23.31
CA ASN A 198 40.86 -13.19 24.61
C ASN A 198 39.91 -13.03 25.80
N GLU A 199 38.63 -12.80 25.54
CA GLU A 199 37.63 -12.70 26.60
C GLU A 199 37.05 -14.09 26.91
N SER A 200 37.11 -14.47 28.19
CA SER A 200 36.60 -15.75 28.70
C SER A 200 35.08 -15.76 28.86
N ASN A 201 34.48 -14.60 29.12
CA ASN A 201 33.04 -14.46 29.29
C ASN A 201 32.37 -14.23 27.93
N VAL A 202 31.60 -15.21 27.47
CA VAL A 202 30.90 -15.19 26.17
C VAL A 202 30.03 -13.95 25.98
N ASN A 203 29.34 -13.48 27.04
CA ASN A 203 28.50 -12.29 26.93
C ASN A 203 29.33 -11.03 26.74
N VAL A 204 30.43 -10.88 27.48
CA VAL A 204 31.35 -9.74 27.34
C VAL A 204 32.01 -9.78 25.96
N ALA A 205 32.45 -10.95 25.49
CA ALA A 205 33.01 -11.13 24.16
C ALA A 205 32.01 -10.71 23.06
N TYR A 206 30.73 -11.07 23.22
CA TYR A 206 29.68 -10.66 22.29
C TYR A 206 29.41 -9.16 22.31
N GLU A 207 29.36 -8.53 23.48
CA GLU A 207 29.20 -7.08 23.61
C GLU A 207 30.38 -6.33 22.98
N ASN A 208 31.62 -6.79 23.21
CA ASN A 208 32.82 -6.26 22.57
C ASN A 208 32.73 -6.41 21.04
N PHE A 209 32.27 -7.56 20.55
CA PHE A 209 32.08 -7.82 19.12
C PHE A 209 31.07 -6.85 18.50
N ILE A 210 29.87 -6.74 19.09
CA ILE A 210 28.81 -5.87 18.57
C ILE A 210 29.16 -4.39 18.70
N SER A 211 29.81 -3.99 19.79
CA SER A 211 30.26 -2.61 19.99
C SER A 211 31.28 -2.21 18.92
N THR A 212 32.28 -3.05 18.69
CA THR A 212 33.31 -2.84 17.66
C THR A 212 32.70 -2.81 16.25
N LEU A 213 31.80 -3.76 15.95
CA LEU A 213 31.10 -3.77 14.68
C LEU A 213 30.25 -2.51 14.47
N ASN A 214 29.51 -2.08 15.49
CA ASN A 214 28.68 -0.88 15.43
C ASN A 214 29.52 0.39 15.27
N PHE A 215 30.65 0.48 15.96
CA PHE A 215 31.60 1.58 15.77
C PHE A 215 32.05 1.69 14.30
N HIS A 216 32.48 0.57 13.71
CA HIS A 216 32.88 0.54 12.30
C HIS A 216 31.70 0.86 11.38
N LEU A 217 30.53 0.27 11.62
CA LEU A 217 29.31 0.56 10.87
C LEU A 217 28.93 2.04 10.93
N ASP A 218 29.00 2.69 12.09
CA ASP A 218 28.65 4.11 12.24
C ASP A 218 29.69 5.01 11.56
N SER A 219 30.96 4.59 11.54
CA SER A 219 32.04 5.34 10.89
C SER A 219 31.95 5.30 9.35
N VAL A 220 31.68 4.14 8.76
CA VAL A 220 31.73 3.96 7.28
C VAL A 220 30.35 3.84 6.63
N CYS A 221 29.32 3.44 7.38
CA CYS A 221 27.95 3.25 6.92
C CYS A 221 26.99 4.05 7.83
N PRO A 222 27.05 5.39 7.90
CA PRO A 222 26.28 6.15 8.88
C PRO A 222 24.76 6.07 8.64
N VAL A 223 23.99 6.24 9.71
CA VAL A 223 22.53 6.40 9.63
C VAL A 223 22.20 7.80 9.11
N VAL A 224 21.48 7.87 7.98
CA VAL A 224 21.14 9.13 7.33
C VAL A 224 19.63 9.26 7.12
N LYS A 225 19.15 10.51 7.15
CA LYS A 225 17.82 10.85 6.66
C LYS A 225 17.86 10.93 5.14
N SER A 226 17.26 9.96 4.47
CA SER A 226 17.10 9.96 3.02
C SER A 226 15.66 10.31 2.63
N LYS A 227 15.50 11.01 1.51
CA LYS A 227 14.16 11.29 0.96
C LYS A 227 13.54 9.95 0.57
N ILE A 228 12.33 9.68 1.05
CA ILE A 228 11.55 8.57 0.49
C ILE A 228 11.31 8.97 -0.95
N ALA A 229 11.90 8.20 -1.87
CA ALA A 229 11.49 8.26 -3.25
C ALA A 229 9.99 8.01 -3.24
N GLN A 230 9.20 9.06 -3.45
CA GLN A 230 7.82 8.87 -3.83
C GLN A 230 7.94 7.94 -5.02
N LYS A 231 7.36 6.73 -4.91
CA LYS A 231 7.09 5.96 -6.11
C LYS A 231 6.41 6.98 -7.00
N LYS A 232 7.10 7.45 -8.06
CA LYS A 232 6.41 8.10 -9.16
C LYS A 232 5.31 7.09 -9.41
N SER A 233 4.05 7.43 -9.12
CA SER A 233 2.95 6.63 -9.62
C SER A 233 3.38 6.44 -11.06
N LYS A 234 3.68 5.20 -11.48
CA LYS A 234 4.00 4.96 -12.89
C LYS A 234 2.87 5.70 -13.57
N LYS A 235 3.18 6.84 -14.20
CA LYS A 235 2.14 7.70 -14.75
C LYS A 235 1.52 6.73 -15.72
N THR A 236 0.33 6.23 -15.42
CA THR A 236 -0.24 5.20 -16.27
C THR A 236 -0.50 5.99 -17.52
N VAL A 237 0.44 5.88 -18.46
CA VAL A 237 0.36 6.58 -19.73
C VAL A 237 -0.65 5.74 -20.47
N TRP A 238 -1.91 6.02 -20.15
CA TRP A 238 -3.01 5.52 -20.91
C TRP A 238 -2.81 6.00 -22.35
N SER A 239 -3.20 5.17 -23.30
CA SER A 239 -3.11 5.59 -24.69
C SER A 239 -3.82 6.92 -24.90
N ASN A 240 -3.37 7.70 -25.89
CA ASN A 240 -4.05 8.94 -26.28
C ASN A 240 -5.55 8.71 -26.55
N GLU A 241 -5.92 7.50 -26.95
CA GLU A 241 -7.29 7.04 -27.17
C GLU A 241 -8.11 6.96 -25.87
N VAL A 242 -7.54 6.49 -24.75
CA VAL A 242 -8.23 6.48 -23.44
C VAL A 242 -8.52 7.91 -23.00
N GLN A 243 -7.51 8.79 -23.06
CA GLN A 243 -7.65 10.19 -22.65
C GLN A 243 -8.66 10.94 -23.54
N TYR A 244 -8.72 10.60 -24.82
CA TYR A 244 -9.71 11.11 -25.77
C TYR A 244 -11.14 10.76 -25.33
N TYR A 245 -11.45 9.48 -25.07
CA TYR A 245 -12.81 9.09 -24.69
C TYR A 245 -13.22 9.58 -23.30
N GLU A 246 -12.31 9.64 -22.33
CA GLU A 246 -12.60 10.25 -21.01
C GLU A 246 -13.07 11.70 -21.14
N ASN A 247 -12.38 12.49 -21.99
CA ASN A 247 -12.73 13.88 -22.22
C ASN A 247 -14.11 14.01 -22.89
N LEU A 248 -14.41 13.18 -23.89
CA LEU A 248 -15.70 13.20 -24.57
C LEU A 248 -16.87 12.85 -23.64
N ILE A 249 -16.70 11.86 -22.76
CA ILE A 249 -17.72 11.48 -21.78
C ILE A 249 -17.97 12.62 -20.80
N ALA A 250 -16.90 13.22 -20.25
CA ALA A 250 -17.01 14.32 -19.31
C ALA A 250 -17.75 15.53 -19.92
N LEU A 251 -17.42 15.88 -21.17
CA LEU A 251 -18.11 16.95 -21.89
C LEU A 251 -19.59 16.63 -22.10
N ALA A 252 -19.91 15.43 -22.62
CA ALA A 252 -21.30 15.06 -22.93
C ALA A 252 -22.20 14.91 -21.68
N GLU A 253 -21.70 14.31 -20.59
CA GLU A 253 -22.44 14.18 -19.34
C GLU A 253 -22.71 15.54 -18.69
N MET A 254 -21.80 16.49 -18.87
CA MET A 254 -21.96 17.83 -18.33
C MET A 254 -22.95 18.66 -19.15
N SER A 255 -22.91 18.59 -20.48
CA SER A 255 -23.89 19.27 -21.34
C SER A 255 -25.32 18.86 -20.99
N LEU A 256 -25.54 17.57 -20.68
CA LEU A 256 -26.83 17.06 -20.21
C LEU A 256 -27.26 17.67 -18.88
N LYS A 257 -26.35 17.76 -17.90
CA LYS A 257 -26.64 18.36 -16.59
C LYS A 257 -27.06 19.83 -16.68
N LEU A 258 -26.59 20.53 -17.71
CA LEU A 258 -26.79 21.96 -17.89
C LEU A 258 -27.95 22.30 -18.84
N GLY A 259 -28.57 21.31 -19.47
CA GLY A 259 -29.65 21.53 -20.44
C GLY A 259 -29.19 22.08 -21.80
N ASN A 260 -27.88 22.23 -22.02
CA ASN A 260 -27.30 22.78 -23.25
C ASN A 260 -27.15 21.72 -24.36
N VAL A 261 -28.17 20.88 -24.55
CA VAL A 261 -28.14 19.86 -25.60
C VAL A 261 -29.39 19.97 -26.46
N SER A 262 -29.17 20.09 -27.76
CA SER A 262 -30.23 20.08 -28.77
C SER A 262 -30.99 18.74 -28.83
N ASN A 263 -30.35 17.62 -28.48
CA ASN A 263 -31.00 16.29 -28.46
C ASN A 263 -30.47 15.39 -27.32
N GLN A 264 -31.22 15.32 -26.22
CA GLN A 264 -30.82 14.55 -25.03
C GLN A 264 -30.69 13.04 -25.28
N GLU A 265 -31.57 12.45 -26.09
CA GLU A 265 -31.57 11.01 -26.35
C GLU A 265 -30.35 10.57 -27.18
N ALA A 266 -30.02 11.34 -28.22
CA ALA A 266 -28.80 11.14 -29.00
C ALA A 266 -27.54 11.25 -28.12
N THR A 267 -27.55 12.16 -27.14
CA THR A 267 -26.45 12.36 -26.19
C THR A 267 -26.23 11.14 -25.29
N HIS A 268 -27.30 10.60 -24.71
CA HIS A 268 -27.21 9.38 -23.91
C HIS A 268 -26.68 8.20 -24.72
N LYS A 269 -27.08 8.07 -25.99
CA LYS A 269 -26.59 7.02 -26.90
C LYS A 269 -25.10 7.18 -27.18
N SER A 270 -24.64 8.40 -27.42
CA SER A 270 -23.22 8.73 -27.64
C SER A 270 -22.37 8.47 -26.39
N ILE A 271 -22.83 8.84 -25.19
CA ILE A 271 -22.14 8.54 -23.92
C ILE A 271 -21.97 7.03 -23.73
N LYS A 272 -23.02 6.24 -23.97
CA LYS A 272 -22.94 4.77 -23.90
C LYS A 272 -21.89 4.22 -24.87
N LYS A 273 -21.85 4.73 -26.11
CA LYS A 273 -20.84 4.37 -27.12
C LYS A 273 -19.42 4.74 -26.67
N PHE A 274 -19.22 5.95 -26.15
CA PHE A 274 -17.92 6.40 -25.65
C PHE A 274 -17.45 5.59 -24.44
N LYS A 275 -18.34 5.27 -23.49
CA LYS A 275 -18.00 4.39 -22.35
C LYS A 275 -17.58 3.00 -22.80
N LYS A 276 -18.24 2.44 -23.83
CA LYS A 276 -17.84 1.16 -24.44
C LYS A 276 -16.45 1.24 -25.07
N ASN A 277 -16.19 2.29 -25.84
CA ASN A 277 -14.89 2.48 -26.50
C ASN A 277 -13.77 2.78 -25.50
N LEU A 278 -14.05 3.57 -24.46
CA LEU A 278 -13.14 3.83 -23.35
C LEU A 278 -12.70 2.52 -22.69
N LYS A 279 -13.66 1.64 -22.36
CA LYS A 279 -13.35 0.33 -21.78
C LYS A 279 -12.43 -0.49 -22.68
N LYS A 280 -12.75 -0.56 -23.99
CA LYS A 280 -11.91 -1.28 -24.96
C LYS A 280 -10.50 -0.70 -25.07
N ALA A 281 -10.38 0.63 -25.12
CA ALA A 281 -9.09 1.32 -25.17
C ALA A 281 -8.27 1.10 -23.89
N TYR A 282 -8.93 1.06 -22.74
CA TYR A 282 -8.32 0.75 -21.45
C TYR A 282 -7.78 -0.68 -21.42
N ASP A 283 -8.62 -1.67 -21.74
CA ASP A 283 -8.25 -3.09 -21.75
C ASP A 283 -7.04 -3.33 -22.68
N ASN A 284 -7.08 -2.77 -23.89
CA ASN A 284 -5.97 -2.85 -24.84
C ASN A 284 -4.68 -2.20 -24.33
N SER A 285 -4.78 -1.08 -23.61
CA SER A 285 -3.61 -0.39 -23.05
C SER A 285 -2.96 -1.22 -21.94
N VAL A 286 -3.76 -1.86 -21.09
CA VAL A 286 -3.28 -2.76 -20.02
C VAL A 286 -2.61 -3.99 -20.62
N ILE A 287 -3.23 -4.61 -21.62
CA ILE A 287 -2.68 -5.77 -22.33
C ILE A 287 -1.30 -5.45 -22.89
N ARG A 288 -1.19 -4.41 -23.72
CA ARG A 288 0.10 -4.01 -24.32
C ARG A 288 1.19 -3.73 -23.28
N ALA A 289 0.83 -3.03 -22.21
CA ALA A 289 1.79 -2.70 -21.15
C ALA A 289 2.29 -3.95 -20.42
N ASN A 290 1.41 -4.93 -20.17
CA ASN A 290 1.80 -6.19 -19.54
C ASN A 290 2.61 -7.07 -20.51
N ASP A 291 2.21 -7.15 -21.78
CA ASP A 291 2.93 -7.90 -22.81
C ASP A 291 4.36 -7.38 -22.96
N GLU A 292 4.56 -6.06 -23.00
CA GLU A 292 5.91 -5.48 -23.04
C GLU A 292 6.77 -5.86 -21.83
N ILE A 293 6.17 -5.90 -20.63
CA ILE A 293 6.89 -6.29 -19.40
C ILE A 293 7.28 -7.76 -19.47
N ILE A 294 6.39 -8.61 -19.96
CA ILE A 294 6.61 -10.05 -20.09
C ILE A 294 7.68 -10.33 -21.16
N HIS A 295 7.61 -9.67 -22.32
CA HIS A 295 8.57 -9.84 -23.40
C HIS A 295 9.99 -9.37 -23.03
N LYS A 296 10.11 -8.35 -22.17
CA LYS A 296 11.42 -7.85 -21.69
C LYS A 296 11.96 -8.63 -20.49
N ALA A 297 11.23 -9.62 -19.96
CA ALA A 297 11.62 -10.32 -18.74
C ALA A 297 12.62 -11.45 -18.98
N THR A 298 13.65 -11.52 -18.12
CA THR A 298 14.59 -12.66 -18.09
C THR A 298 13.94 -13.95 -17.57
N ASN A 299 12.89 -13.84 -16.76
CA ASN A 299 12.08 -14.96 -16.31
C ASN A 299 10.60 -14.65 -16.53
N ILE A 300 10.06 -15.19 -17.63
CA ILE A 300 8.68 -14.99 -18.08
C ILE A 300 7.69 -15.48 -17.02
N SER A 301 7.82 -16.74 -16.57
CA SER A 301 6.87 -17.36 -15.64
C SER A 301 6.74 -16.60 -14.32
N LYS A 302 7.87 -16.19 -13.72
CA LYS A 302 7.88 -15.40 -12.48
C LYS A 302 7.27 -14.02 -12.69
N THR A 303 7.56 -13.39 -13.83
CA THR A 303 7.03 -12.05 -14.17
C THR A 303 5.53 -12.09 -14.40
N THR A 304 5.03 -13.07 -15.17
CA THR A 304 3.60 -13.31 -15.38
C THR A 304 2.89 -13.57 -14.06
N TRP A 305 3.45 -14.42 -13.18
CA TRP A 305 2.87 -14.68 -11.87
C TRP A 305 2.85 -13.44 -10.97
N ASN A 306 3.89 -12.60 -11.04
CA ASN A 306 3.91 -11.31 -10.34
C ASN A 306 2.81 -10.36 -10.85
N ILE A 307 2.53 -10.33 -12.16
CA ILE A 307 1.45 -9.53 -12.74
C ILE A 307 0.09 -10.02 -12.23
N ILE A 308 -0.16 -11.33 -12.28
CA ILE A 308 -1.42 -11.95 -11.81
C ILE A 308 -1.63 -11.70 -10.31
N SER A 309 -0.62 -12.01 -9.49
CA SER A 309 -0.70 -11.83 -8.04
C SER A 309 -0.89 -10.36 -7.66
N LYS A 310 -0.29 -9.43 -8.40
CA LYS A 310 -0.50 -7.99 -8.21
C LYS A 310 -1.93 -7.58 -8.54
N ALA A 311 -2.51 -8.04 -9.65
CA ALA A 311 -3.90 -7.77 -10.00
C ALA A 311 -4.87 -8.32 -8.94
N LYS A 312 -4.59 -9.51 -8.39
CA LYS A 312 -5.37 -10.08 -7.27
C LYS A 312 -5.24 -9.26 -5.97
N ASN A 313 -4.07 -8.67 -5.71
CA ASN A 313 -3.80 -7.90 -4.49
C ASN A 313 -4.20 -6.43 -4.56
N GLU A 314 -4.24 -5.79 -5.74
CA GLU A 314 -4.74 -4.41 -5.91
C GLU A 314 -6.23 -4.27 -5.57
N LEU A 315 -7.00 -5.37 -5.61
CA LEU A 315 -8.39 -5.44 -5.12
C LEU A 315 -8.50 -5.37 -3.59
N LYS A 316 -7.39 -5.49 -2.86
CA LYS A 316 -7.34 -5.33 -1.41
C LYS A 316 -6.59 -4.04 -1.11
N SER A 317 -7.29 -3.03 -0.58
CA SER A 317 -6.59 -1.91 0.04
C SER A 317 -5.63 -2.47 1.08
N LYS A 318 -4.36 -2.04 1.05
CA LYS A 318 -3.46 -2.34 2.17
C LYS A 318 -4.13 -1.73 3.41
N PRO A 319 -4.47 -2.53 4.43
CA PRO A 319 -5.04 -1.97 5.63
C PRO A 319 -4.04 -0.98 6.21
N SER A 320 -4.50 0.23 6.51
CA SER A 320 -3.74 1.16 7.34
C SER A 320 -3.60 0.52 8.72
N LEU A 321 -2.38 0.15 9.08
CA LEU A 321 -2.10 -0.38 10.40
C LEU A 321 -2.35 0.74 11.42
N SER A 322 -3.38 0.57 12.23
CA SER A 322 -3.70 1.46 13.34
C SER A 322 -4.00 0.60 14.56
N LEU A 323 -3.47 1.01 15.71
CA LEU A 323 -3.61 0.27 16.97
C LEU A 323 -4.23 1.19 18.01
N LYS A 324 -5.14 0.66 18.82
CA LYS A 324 -5.71 1.38 19.97
C LYS A 324 -4.74 1.26 21.15
N ILE A 325 -4.08 2.34 21.51
CA ILE A 325 -3.11 2.45 22.61
C ILE A 325 -3.71 3.38 23.66
N ASN A 326 -3.93 2.90 24.88
CA ASN A 326 -4.53 3.68 25.99
C ASN A 326 -5.87 4.37 25.66
N GLY A 327 -6.71 3.75 24.83
CA GLY A 327 -7.99 4.33 24.42
C GLY A 327 -7.97 5.11 23.11
N GLU A 328 -6.80 5.53 22.62
CA GLU A 328 -6.62 6.32 21.40
C GLU A 328 -6.13 5.49 20.22
N ILE A 329 -6.61 5.78 19.01
CA ILE A 329 -6.15 5.12 17.78
C ILE A 329 -4.88 5.84 17.30
N SER A 330 -3.77 5.11 17.27
CA SER A 330 -2.48 5.59 16.74
C SER A 330 -2.17 4.95 15.39
N ASP A 331 -1.69 5.74 14.43
CA ASP A 331 -1.13 5.32 13.14
C ASP A 331 0.40 5.50 13.07
N ASP A 332 1.02 6.04 14.13
CA ASP A 332 2.46 6.14 14.26
C ASP A 332 3.12 4.76 14.41
N MET A 333 3.87 4.34 13.39
CA MET A 333 4.55 3.05 13.35
C MET A 333 5.57 2.85 14.47
N LEU A 334 6.24 3.91 14.95
CA LEU A 334 7.19 3.79 16.06
C LEU A 334 6.47 3.59 17.39
N LYS A 335 5.37 4.33 17.61
CA LYS A 335 4.52 4.16 18.79
C LYS A 335 3.92 2.75 18.84
N ILE A 336 3.39 2.27 17.70
CA ILE A 336 2.89 0.91 17.55
C ILE A 336 3.98 -0.12 17.84
N ALA A 337 5.18 0.02 17.26
CA ALA A 337 6.28 -0.92 17.48
C ALA A 337 6.71 -0.99 18.95
N ASN A 338 6.78 0.15 19.64
CA ASN A 338 7.11 0.19 21.07
C ASN A 338 6.04 -0.48 21.93
N GLU A 339 4.76 -0.28 21.62
CA GLU A 339 3.66 -0.92 22.36
C GLU A 339 3.71 -2.45 22.22
N PHE A 340 3.94 -2.96 21.00
CA PHE A 340 4.15 -4.39 20.79
C PHE A 340 5.34 -4.91 21.61
N ASN A 341 6.45 -4.19 21.63
CA ASN A 341 7.63 -4.58 22.40
C ASN A 341 7.33 -4.66 23.91
N THR A 342 6.67 -3.65 24.48
CA THR A 342 6.24 -3.67 25.89
C THR A 342 5.33 -4.88 26.18
N PHE A 343 4.33 -5.10 25.32
CA PHE A 343 3.42 -6.24 25.46
C PHE A 343 4.17 -7.58 25.52
N PHE A 344 5.12 -7.82 24.61
CA PHE A 344 5.87 -9.07 24.57
C PHE A 344 6.89 -9.23 25.72
N LEU A 345 7.42 -8.13 26.26
CA LEU A 345 8.30 -8.15 27.43
C LEU A 345 7.55 -8.45 28.74
N GLU A 346 6.29 -8.03 28.84
CA GLU A 346 5.47 -8.22 30.04
C GLU A 346 4.85 -9.62 30.17
N ILE A 347 4.64 -10.34 29.05
CA ILE A 347 3.98 -11.66 29.07
C ILE A 347 4.72 -12.66 29.98
N PRO A 348 6.05 -12.88 29.83
CA PRO A 348 6.76 -13.83 30.68
C PRO A 348 6.65 -13.48 32.16
N GLN A 349 6.80 -12.19 32.51
CA GLN A 349 6.71 -11.72 33.90
C GLN A 349 5.33 -11.99 34.51
N LYS A 350 4.25 -11.75 33.75
CA LYS A 350 2.87 -12.04 34.19
C LYS A 350 2.66 -13.54 34.38
N ILE A 351 3.24 -14.37 33.51
CA ILE A 351 3.20 -15.82 33.64
C ILE A 351 3.96 -16.26 34.90
N ALA A 352 5.19 -15.79 35.09
CA ALA A 352 6.02 -16.12 36.25
C ALA A 352 5.34 -15.76 37.58
N GLN A 353 4.68 -14.59 37.66
CA GLN A 353 3.91 -14.17 38.83
C GLN A 353 2.68 -15.04 39.12
N SER A 354 2.14 -15.71 38.09
CA SER A 354 0.95 -16.58 38.22
C SER A 354 1.28 -18.02 38.60
N LEU A 355 2.57 -18.39 38.59
CA LEU A 355 3.02 -19.74 38.88
C LEU A 355 3.15 -19.97 40.38
N ASP A 356 2.78 -21.16 40.82
CA ASP A 356 3.02 -21.56 42.20
C ASP A 356 4.52 -21.75 42.43
N PRO A 357 5.06 -21.32 43.59
CA PRO A 357 6.42 -21.67 43.99
C PRO A 357 6.49 -23.21 44.15
N CYS A 358 7.08 -23.88 43.16
CA CYS A 358 7.25 -25.32 43.15
C CYS A 358 8.74 -25.65 43.20
N ILE A 359 9.16 -26.36 44.25
CA ILE A 359 10.50 -26.94 44.36
C ILE A 359 10.38 -28.40 43.93
N PHE A 360 10.58 -28.66 42.64
CA PHE A 360 10.78 -30.03 42.16
C PHE A 360 12.28 -30.31 42.15
N ASP A 361 12.68 -31.34 42.88
CA ASP A 361 14.08 -31.76 42.90
C ASP A 361 14.43 -32.49 41.60
N LEU A 362 15.04 -31.75 40.66
CA LEU A 362 15.57 -32.29 39.41
C LEU A 362 16.60 -33.41 39.62
N SER A 363 17.21 -33.53 40.80
CA SER A 363 18.13 -34.63 41.12
C SER A 363 17.45 -36.00 41.11
N THR A 364 16.13 -36.04 41.28
CA THR A 364 15.32 -37.28 41.24
C THR A 364 15.05 -37.80 39.83
N VAL A 365 15.36 -37.02 38.80
CA VAL A 365 15.18 -37.40 37.40
C VAL A 365 16.35 -38.28 36.94
N VAL A 366 16.04 -39.50 36.49
CA VAL A 366 17.04 -40.45 35.97
C VAL A 366 17.66 -39.87 34.70
N LYS A 367 18.98 -39.64 34.72
CA LYS A 367 19.74 -39.14 33.57
C LYS A 367 19.75 -40.16 32.43
N THR A 368 19.63 -39.69 31.19
CA THR A 368 19.66 -40.54 29.99
C THR A 368 21.11 -40.82 29.59
N GLU A 369 21.42 -42.06 29.18
CA GLU A 369 22.75 -42.40 28.65
C GLU A 369 22.96 -41.83 27.23
N SER A 370 21.89 -41.74 26.44
CA SER A 370 21.88 -41.09 25.12
C SER A 370 21.74 -39.58 25.29
N SER A 371 22.87 -38.88 25.42
CA SER A 371 22.94 -37.42 25.54
C SER A 371 23.22 -36.75 24.18
N VAL A 372 22.97 -35.44 24.09
CA VAL A 372 23.40 -34.61 22.96
C VAL A 372 24.90 -34.34 23.12
N PHE A 373 25.69 -34.70 22.12
CA PHE A 373 27.10 -34.34 22.05
C PHE A 373 27.26 -33.10 21.17
N LEU A 374 27.82 -32.04 21.75
CA LEU A 374 28.23 -30.85 21.02
C LEU A 374 29.71 -31.02 20.68
N TYR A 375 30.04 -30.84 19.40
CA TYR A 375 31.41 -30.79 18.90
C TYR A 375 31.75 -29.36 18.52
N ASP A 376 33.03 -29.02 18.55
CA ASP A 376 33.49 -27.71 18.11
C ASP A 376 33.12 -27.49 16.63
N CYS A 377 32.56 -26.32 16.33
CA CYS A 377 32.24 -25.95 14.96
C CYS A 377 33.52 -25.70 14.16
N THR A 378 33.57 -26.23 12.94
CA THR A 378 34.66 -25.93 12.01
C THR A 378 34.41 -24.61 11.27
N PRO A 379 35.46 -23.88 10.83
CA PRO A 379 35.29 -22.67 10.01
C PRO A 379 34.44 -22.93 8.75
N SER A 380 34.62 -24.06 8.07
CA SER A 380 33.86 -24.44 6.88
C SER A 380 32.37 -24.63 7.14
N GLU A 381 32.01 -25.16 8.30
CA GLU A 381 30.59 -25.26 8.70
C GLU A 381 29.99 -23.88 8.95
N ILE A 382 30.73 -22.99 9.60
CA ILE A 382 30.29 -21.60 9.85
C ILE A 382 30.06 -20.90 8.51
N GLU A 383 31.00 -20.97 7.57
CA GLU A 383 30.85 -20.37 6.23
C GLU A 383 29.64 -20.93 5.49
N LYS A 384 29.47 -22.25 5.49
CA LYS A 384 28.32 -22.92 4.88
C LYS A 384 27.02 -22.42 5.50
N HIS A 385 26.95 -22.33 6.83
CA HIS A 385 25.75 -21.84 7.53
C HIS A 385 25.45 -20.37 7.23
N ILE A 386 26.47 -19.50 7.24
CA ILE A 386 26.33 -18.09 6.87
C ILE A 386 25.79 -17.98 5.43
N GLY A 387 26.31 -18.79 4.50
CA GLY A 387 25.83 -18.82 3.11
C GLY A 387 24.37 -19.27 2.93
N THR A 388 23.78 -19.95 3.92
CA THR A 388 22.34 -20.31 3.90
C THR A 388 21.43 -19.24 4.49
N LEU A 389 21.97 -18.22 5.15
CA LEU A 389 21.17 -17.18 5.79
C LEU A 389 20.54 -16.26 4.73
N ASN A 390 19.21 -16.16 4.77
CA ASN A 390 18.49 -15.21 3.94
C ASN A 390 18.65 -13.78 4.49
N ASN A 391 18.81 -12.81 3.58
CA ASN A 391 18.74 -11.39 3.91
C ASN A 391 17.37 -11.05 4.51
N LYS A 392 17.32 -10.87 5.83
CA LYS A 392 16.10 -10.48 6.54
C LYS A 392 15.82 -8.99 6.35
N LYS A 393 14.54 -8.62 6.42
CA LYS A 393 14.07 -7.23 6.36
C LYS A 393 14.05 -6.53 7.72
N SER A 394 14.15 -7.30 8.79
CA SER A 394 14.20 -6.82 10.18
C SER A 394 15.62 -6.41 10.54
N THR A 395 15.77 -5.29 11.23
CA THR A 395 17.04 -4.86 11.83
C THR A 395 17.36 -5.66 13.08
N GLY A 396 18.62 -6.04 13.28
CA GLY A 396 19.13 -6.58 14.54
C GLY A 396 19.68 -5.47 15.45
N VAL A 397 20.53 -5.85 16.41
CA VAL A 397 21.27 -4.93 17.30
C VAL A 397 22.31 -4.07 16.57
N ASP A 398 22.53 -4.33 15.29
CA ASP A 398 23.42 -3.64 14.37
C ASP A 398 22.70 -2.54 13.54
N ASP A 399 21.37 -2.49 13.63
CA ASP A 399 20.51 -1.62 12.81
C ASP A 399 20.76 -1.77 11.30
N VAL A 400 21.25 -2.95 10.88
CA VAL A 400 21.51 -3.26 9.47
C VAL A 400 20.22 -3.75 8.82
N ASN A 401 19.73 -2.97 7.85
CA ASN A 401 18.63 -3.37 6.97
C ASN A 401 18.98 -3.05 5.52
N LEU A 402 19.09 -4.10 4.70
CA LEU A 402 19.42 -4.00 3.28
C LEU A 402 18.32 -3.31 2.44
N GLU A 403 17.09 -3.17 2.95
CA GLU A 403 16.02 -2.38 2.32
C GLU A 403 16.02 -0.89 2.74
N GLY A 404 16.92 -0.49 3.65
CA GLY A 404 17.22 0.90 3.99
C GLY A 404 16.09 1.64 4.72
N ASN A 405 15.24 0.94 5.45
CA ASN A 405 14.26 1.52 6.38
C ASN A 405 14.54 0.99 7.79
N ILE A 406 14.85 1.87 8.73
CA ILE A 406 14.96 1.50 10.14
C ILE A 406 13.66 1.92 10.82
N ILE A 407 12.84 0.95 11.17
CA ILE A 407 11.72 1.11 12.11
C ILE A 407 11.92 0.03 13.16
N SER A 408 12.57 0.41 14.26
CA SER A 408 12.83 -0.44 15.42
C SER A 408 12.18 0.18 16.65
N SER A 409 11.58 -0.66 17.49
CA SER A 409 11.20 -0.28 18.84
C SER A 409 12.46 -0.02 19.68
N LYS A 410 12.28 0.57 20.87
CA LYS A 410 13.32 0.55 21.89
C LYS A 410 13.73 -0.89 22.18
N ARG A 411 15.01 -1.11 22.45
CA ARG A 411 15.53 -2.40 22.88
C ARG A 411 15.01 -2.71 24.28
N GLY A 412 14.65 -3.96 24.52
CA GLY A 412 14.27 -4.47 25.84
C GLY A 412 15.06 -5.72 26.17
N ILE A 413 15.31 -5.93 27.45
CA ILE A 413 15.98 -7.13 27.95
C ILE A 413 14.92 -8.19 28.17
N VAL A 414 15.09 -9.35 27.53
CA VAL A 414 14.29 -10.54 27.79
C VAL A 414 14.95 -11.28 28.96
N SER A 415 14.41 -11.12 30.16
CA SER A 415 14.93 -11.78 31.37
C SER A 415 14.51 -13.25 31.46
N GLU A 416 13.42 -13.62 30.80
CA GLU A 416 12.78 -14.93 30.90
C GLU A 416 12.35 -15.43 29.52
N GLY A 417 12.59 -16.71 29.25
CA GLY A 417 12.22 -17.36 27.99
C GLY A 417 13.20 -17.14 26.84
N VAL A 418 12.76 -17.50 25.63
CA VAL A 418 13.54 -17.36 24.39
C VAL A 418 12.92 -16.30 23.48
N PRO A 419 13.70 -15.38 22.88
CA PRO A 419 13.16 -14.37 21.97
C PRO A 419 12.45 -15.01 20.76
N GLN A 420 11.25 -14.54 20.45
CA GLN A 420 10.50 -15.02 19.29
C GLN A 420 11.23 -14.68 17.98
N GLY A 421 11.36 -15.64 17.08
CA GLY A 421 12.10 -15.48 15.82
C GLY A 421 13.61 -15.72 15.94
N SER A 422 14.09 -16.09 17.14
CA SER A 422 15.43 -16.66 17.31
C SER A 422 15.54 -18.00 16.59
N ILE A 423 16.70 -18.25 15.98
CA ILE A 423 16.97 -19.48 15.22
C ILE A 423 17.16 -20.66 16.18
N PHE A 424 17.83 -20.43 17.31
CA PHE A 424 18.12 -21.44 18.32
C PHE A 424 17.01 -21.63 19.37
N GLY A 425 16.09 -20.68 19.52
CA GLY A 425 15.04 -20.72 20.53
C GLY A 425 14.23 -22.03 20.54
N PRO A 426 13.74 -22.52 19.38
CA PRO A 426 13.01 -23.79 19.33
C PRO A 426 13.82 -24.99 19.85
N ASN A 427 15.12 -25.07 19.50
CA ASN A 427 15.98 -26.17 19.94
C ASN A 427 16.24 -26.12 21.45
N MET A 428 16.51 -24.91 21.98
CA MET A 428 16.70 -24.72 23.43
C MET A 428 15.43 -25.05 24.21
N PHE A 429 14.27 -24.65 23.70
CA PHE A 429 12.99 -25.00 24.32
C PHE A 429 12.74 -26.52 24.32
N ILE A 430 13.05 -27.22 23.23
CA ILE A 430 12.94 -28.68 23.15
C ILE A 430 13.85 -29.35 24.20
N LEU A 431 15.10 -28.90 24.32
CA LEU A 431 16.02 -29.42 25.36
C LEU A 431 15.47 -29.16 26.77
N TYR A 432 14.89 -27.99 27.00
CA TYR A 432 14.32 -27.59 28.26
C TYR A 432 13.07 -28.41 28.67
N SER A 433 12.16 -28.67 27.73
CA SER A 433 10.87 -29.31 28.02
C SER A 433 10.87 -30.84 27.91
N ASN A 434 11.84 -31.43 27.19
CA ASN A 434 11.88 -32.87 26.89
C ASN A 434 11.93 -33.79 28.14
N CYS A 435 12.36 -33.28 29.29
CA CYS A 435 12.43 -34.03 30.54
C CYS A 435 11.08 -34.56 31.03
N ILE A 436 9.94 -34.04 30.54
CA ILE A 436 8.60 -34.53 30.91
C ILE A 436 8.41 -36.04 30.65
N ARG A 437 9.08 -36.59 29.62
CA ARG A 437 9.02 -38.03 29.30
C ARG A 437 9.60 -38.90 30.43
N LEU A 438 10.55 -38.37 31.19
CA LEU A 438 11.22 -39.08 32.28
C LEU A 438 10.33 -39.16 33.53
N ILE A 439 9.45 -38.18 33.71
CA ILE A 439 8.54 -38.10 34.86
C ILE A 439 7.31 -38.99 34.66
N LEU A 440 6.82 -39.06 33.43
CA LEU A 440 5.65 -39.85 33.06
C LEU A 440 6.00 -41.31 32.70
N LYS A 441 6.86 -41.96 33.51
CA LYS A 441 7.33 -43.36 33.35
C LYS A 441 6.31 -44.25 32.62
N ALA A 442 6.81 -45.07 31.70
CA ALA A 442 6.07 -45.92 30.74
C ALA A 442 4.93 -46.82 31.31
N SER A 443 4.73 -46.88 32.64
CA SER A 443 3.64 -47.63 33.27
C SER A 443 2.31 -46.86 33.38
N LEU A 444 2.29 -45.53 33.27
CA LEU A 444 1.07 -44.72 33.46
C LEU A 444 0.54 -44.10 32.16
N ALA A 445 1.41 -43.63 31.28
CA ALA A 445 1.01 -42.92 30.07
C ALA A 445 2.13 -42.96 29.00
N GLU A 446 1.74 -42.76 27.74
CA GLU A 446 2.64 -42.49 26.62
C GLU A 446 2.61 -41.00 26.30
N VAL A 447 3.77 -40.39 26.08
CA VAL A 447 3.91 -38.94 25.87
C VAL A 447 4.42 -38.66 24.47
N VAL A 448 3.64 -37.88 23.72
CA VAL A 448 4.01 -37.37 22.40
C VAL A 448 4.22 -35.86 22.51
N LEU A 449 5.43 -35.41 22.19
CA LEU A 449 5.82 -34.00 22.22
C LEU A 449 6.00 -33.47 20.81
N TYR A 450 5.45 -32.29 20.54
CA TYR A 450 5.73 -31.53 19.34
C TYR A 450 5.98 -30.06 19.72
N VAL A 451 7.25 -29.71 19.93
CA VAL A 451 7.66 -28.40 20.46
C VAL A 451 6.93 -28.10 21.77
N ASP A 452 5.98 -27.16 21.77
CA ASP A 452 5.17 -26.72 22.92
C ASP A 452 3.89 -27.55 23.12
N ASP A 453 3.42 -28.27 22.09
CA ASP A 453 2.28 -29.15 22.20
C ASP A 453 2.66 -30.48 22.88
N THR A 454 2.04 -30.75 24.03
CA THR A 454 2.19 -32.01 24.77
C THR A 454 0.91 -32.82 24.69
N THR A 455 0.99 -34.04 24.16
CA THR A 455 -0.11 -35.00 24.13
C THR A 455 0.22 -36.20 24.99
N ILE A 456 -0.73 -36.61 25.82
CA ILE A 456 -0.55 -37.71 26.76
C ILE A 456 -1.64 -38.74 26.52
N LEU A 457 -1.23 -39.97 26.22
CA LEU A 457 -2.10 -41.10 25.96
C LEU A 457 -2.12 -42.01 27.19
N ILE A 458 -3.32 -42.25 27.73
CA ILE A 458 -3.49 -42.98 28.99
C ILE A 458 -4.31 -44.25 28.71
N PRO A 459 -3.68 -45.43 28.70
CA PRO A 459 -4.41 -46.68 28.54
C PRO A 459 -5.05 -47.12 29.86
N GLY A 460 -6.27 -47.64 29.78
CA GLY A 460 -6.98 -48.23 30.91
C GLY A 460 -8.05 -49.22 30.45
N LYS A 461 -8.43 -50.14 31.33
CA LYS A 461 -9.44 -51.17 31.09
C LYS A 461 -10.84 -50.75 31.54
N SER A 462 -10.93 -49.77 32.43
CA SER A 462 -12.20 -49.18 32.89
C SER A 462 -12.11 -47.65 32.95
N MET A 463 -13.27 -47.00 33.00
CA MET A 463 -13.36 -45.54 33.06
C MET A 463 -12.82 -44.99 34.38
N GLU A 464 -13.03 -45.71 35.48
CA GLU A 464 -12.49 -45.38 36.81
C GLU A 464 -10.97 -45.47 36.82
N GLU A 465 -10.39 -46.48 36.15
CA GLU A 465 -8.94 -46.61 36.00
C GLU A 465 -8.38 -45.43 35.19
N ILE A 466 -9.03 -45.08 34.08
CA ILE A 466 -8.63 -43.94 33.23
C ILE A 466 -8.73 -42.64 34.02
N GLN A 467 -9.83 -42.40 34.74
CA GLN A 467 -10.02 -41.22 35.59
C GLN A 467 -8.90 -41.10 36.62
N SER A 468 -8.64 -42.16 37.39
CA SER A 468 -7.59 -42.17 38.42
C SER A 468 -6.19 -41.93 37.84
N LYS A 469 -5.84 -42.63 36.75
CA LYS A 469 -4.56 -42.41 36.05
C LYS A 469 -4.44 -41.00 35.50
N THR A 470 -5.50 -40.47 34.89
CA THR A 470 -5.50 -39.14 34.28
C THR A 470 -5.33 -38.05 35.32
N THR A 471 -6.03 -38.12 36.45
CA THR A 471 -5.85 -37.19 37.56
C THR A 471 -4.40 -37.21 38.07
N GLN A 472 -3.84 -38.41 38.33
CA GLN A 472 -2.44 -38.52 38.79
C GLN A 472 -1.43 -37.98 37.77
N VAL A 473 -1.66 -38.21 36.48
CA VAL A 473 -0.81 -37.71 35.40
C VAL A 473 -0.89 -36.19 35.31
N LEU A 474 -2.10 -35.62 35.34
CA LEU A 474 -2.30 -34.17 35.26
C LEU A 474 -1.66 -33.45 36.45
N GLU A 475 -1.77 -33.97 37.66
CA GLU A 475 -1.09 -33.42 38.83
C GLU A 475 0.43 -33.44 38.67
N LYS A 476 1.01 -34.56 38.23
CA LYS A 476 2.46 -34.66 37.99
C LYS A 476 2.94 -33.70 36.91
N VAL A 477 2.18 -33.56 35.81
CA VAL A 477 2.48 -32.62 34.73
C VAL A 477 2.41 -31.19 35.22
N TYR A 478 1.37 -30.85 35.98
CA TYR A 478 1.19 -29.53 36.56
C TYR A 478 2.36 -29.15 37.47
N MET A 479 2.74 -30.05 38.38
CA MET A 479 3.86 -29.83 39.30
C MET A 479 5.19 -29.71 38.57
N PHE A 480 5.42 -30.55 37.55
CA PHE A 480 6.63 -30.49 36.74
C PHE A 480 6.74 -29.17 35.96
N PHE A 481 5.70 -28.78 35.23
CA PHE A 481 5.71 -27.52 34.49
C PHE A 481 5.92 -26.33 35.43
N SER A 482 5.22 -26.31 36.57
CA SER A 482 5.41 -25.25 37.58
C SER A 482 6.87 -25.18 38.08
N SER A 483 7.53 -26.33 38.26
CA SER A 483 8.94 -26.37 38.67
C SER A 483 9.93 -25.92 37.61
N LEU A 484 9.55 -26.02 36.33
CA LEU A 484 10.28 -25.46 35.21
C LEU A 484 9.86 -24.01 34.91
N GLY A 485 9.08 -23.35 35.76
CA GLY A 485 8.61 -21.99 35.44
C GLY A 485 7.70 -21.94 34.20
N LEU A 486 7.05 -23.06 33.84
CA LEU A 486 6.12 -23.18 32.72
C LEU A 486 4.67 -23.21 33.21
N ALA A 487 3.81 -22.38 32.62
CA ALA A 487 2.39 -22.38 32.94
C ALA A 487 1.62 -23.34 32.02
N LEU A 488 0.90 -24.29 32.64
CA LEU A 488 -0.08 -25.11 31.94
C LEU A 488 -1.29 -24.23 31.60
N ASN A 489 -1.58 -24.07 30.31
CA ASN A 489 -2.77 -23.33 29.87
C ASN A 489 -4.03 -24.19 30.03
N LEU A 490 -4.69 -24.09 31.19
CA LEU A 490 -5.85 -24.90 31.54
C LEU A 490 -7.04 -24.67 30.58
N GLU A 491 -7.24 -23.45 30.09
CA GLU A 491 -8.31 -23.14 29.13
C GLU A 491 -8.13 -23.84 27.78
N LYS A 492 -6.88 -23.98 27.33
CA LYS A 492 -6.53 -24.67 26.07
C LYS A 492 -6.31 -26.16 26.25
N THR A 493 -6.13 -26.63 27.49
CA THR A 493 -5.99 -28.05 27.77
C THR A 493 -7.34 -28.73 27.60
N ILE A 494 -7.37 -29.77 26.78
CA ILE A 494 -8.58 -30.53 26.51
C ILE A 494 -8.30 -32.02 26.62
N TRP A 495 -9.34 -32.80 26.92
CA TRP A 495 -9.26 -34.26 26.90
C TRP A 495 -10.26 -34.86 25.91
N LEU A 496 -9.91 -36.05 25.40
CA LEU A 496 -10.67 -36.83 24.44
C LEU A 496 -10.58 -38.31 24.82
N VAL A 497 -11.72 -39.00 24.95
CA VAL A 497 -11.78 -40.43 25.25
C VAL A 497 -12.11 -41.22 23.98
N PHE A 498 -11.37 -42.30 23.74
CA PHE A 498 -11.65 -43.27 22.67
C PHE A 498 -12.32 -44.51 23.27
N ASN A 499 -13.61 -44.69 23.03
CA ASN A 499 -14.34 -45.89 23.47
C ASN A 499 -15.50 -46.27 22.52
N ASN A 500 -15.92 -47.53 22.59
CA ASN A 500 -17.10 -48.04 21.88
C ASN A 500 -18.42 -47.80 22.65
N SER A 501 -18.34 -47.44 23.94
CA SER A 501 -19.48 -47.12 24.83
C SER A 501 -20.11 -45.74 24.52
N LYS A 502 -21.29 -45.46 25.09
CA LYS A 502 -21.93 -44.13 25.02
C LYS A 502 -21.22 -43.17 25.96
N ASN A 503 -20.91 -41.96 25.45
CA ASN A 503 -20.47 -40.74 26.15
C ASN A 503 -20.21 -40.83 27.67
N GLU A 504 -19.15 -41.53 28.05
CA GLU A 504 -18.64 -41.48 29.41
C GLU A 504 -17.80 -40.20 29.57
N VAL A 505 -18.07 -39.46 30.65
CA VAL A 505 -17.46 -38.15 30.92
C VAL A 505 -16.47 -38.29 32.06
N LEU A 506 -15.22 -37.87 31.83
CA LEU A 506 -14.24 -37.69 32.91
C LEU A 506 -14.53 -36.37 33.64
N ASN A 507 -14.41 -36.39 34.97
CA ASN A 507 -14.44 -35.17 35.77
C ASN A 507 -13.00 -34.81 36.16
N LEU A 508 -12.28 -34.14 35.25
CA LEU A 508 -10.89 -33.77 35.47
C LEU A 508 -10.80 -32.35 36.00
N LEU A 509 -10.13 -32.21 37.14
CA LEU A 509 -9.87 -30.93 37.80
C LEU A 509 -8.36 -30.79 37.98
N VAL A 510 -7.84 -29.60 37.70
CA VAL A 510 -6.47 -29.21 38.07
C VAL A 510 -6.60 -27.93 38.88
N LYS A 511 -6.21 -27.95 40.15
CA LYS A 511 -6.41 -26.83 41.09
C LYS A 511 -7.85 -26.31 41.12
N ASP A 512 -8.81 -27.23 41.22
CA ASP A 512 -10.25 -26.95 41.21
C ASP A 512 -10.79 -26.31 39.91
N ILE A 513 -9.97 -26.21 38.86
CA ILE A 513 -10.39 -25.71 37.55
C ILE A 513 -10.72 -26.92 36.66
N PRO A 514 -11.95 -27.00 36.12
CA PRO A 514 -12.36 -28.12 35.26
C PRO A 514 -11.66 -28.06 33.89
N ILE A 515 -11.20 -29.21 33.42
CA ILE A 515 -10.62 -29.35 32.08
C ILE A 515 -11.71 -29.67 31.07
N SER A 516 -11.77 -28.87 30.01
CA SER A 516 -12.76 -28.98 28.94
C SER A 516 -12.64 -30.32 28.20
N ASN A 517 -13.77 -30.94 27.89
CA ASN A 517 -13.81 -32.10 27.00
C ASN A 517 -14.01 -31.67 25.54
N SER A 518 -13.50 -32.47 24.61
CA SER A 518 -13.85 -32.33 23.19
C SER A 518 -14.24 -33.68 22.58
N LEU A 519 -15.00 -33.65 21.49
CA LEU A 519 -15.30 -34.84 20.66
C LEU A 519 -14.45 -34.89 19.38
N ASP A 520 -13.72 -33.80 19.09
CA ASP A 520 -12.85 -33.64 17.94
C ASP A 520 -11.68 -32.72 18.31
N VAL A 521 -10.46 -33.17 18.10
CA VAL A 521 -9.25 -32.37 18.35
C VAL A 521 -8.42 -32.28 17.09
N LYS A 522 -7.80 -31.13 16.87
CA LYS A 522 -6.81 -30.96 15.82
C LYS A 522 -5.42 -31.30 16.38
N PHE A 523 -4.89 -32.45 16.01
CA PHE A 523 -3.57 -32.93 16.41
C PHE A 523 -2.63 -32.93 15.20
N LEU A 524 -1.55 -32.14 15.24
CA LEU A 524 -0.56 -32.00 14.16
C LEU A 524 -1.16 -31.74 12.76
N GLY A 525 -2.29 -31.02 12.72
CA GLY A 525 -2.99 -30.70 11.47
C GLY A 525 -4.09 -31.69 11.05
N LEU A 526 -4.26 -32.80 11.78
CA LEU A 526 -5.31 -33.80 11.56
C LEU A 526 -6.45 -33.65 12.57
N HIS A 527 -7.68 -33.70 12.11
CA HIS A 527 -8.85 -33.83 12.98
C HIS A 527 -9.00 -35.29 13.44
N ILE A 528 -8.90 -35.50 14.76
CA ILE A 528 -9.09 -36.78 15.42
C ILE A 528 -10.38 -36.72 16.23
N SER A 529 -11.36 -37.53 15.85
CA SER A 529 -12.64 -37.64 16.56
C SER A 529 -12.62 -38.75 17.61
N SER A 530 -13.36 -38.58 18.71
CA SER A 530 -13.56 -39.61 19.75
C SER A 530 -14.08 -40.95 19.20
N LYS A 531 -14.83 -40.89 18.09
CA LYS A 531 -15.35 -42.08 17.38
C LYS A 531 -14.49 -42.49 16.19
N LEU A 532 -13.29 -41.92 16.06
CA LEU A 532 -12.33 -42.16 14.97
C LEU A 532 -12.95 -42.01 13.57
N LYS A 533 -13.96 -41.14 13.44
CA LYS A 533 -14.57 -40.79 12.16
C LYS A 533 -13.77 -39.69 11.48
N TRP A 534 -13.47 -39.88 10.20
CA TRP A 534 -12.70 -38.93 9.39
C TRP A 534 -13.53 -37.77 8.81
N THR A 535 -14.82 -37.68 9.13
CA THR A 535 -15.76 -36.73 8.52
C THR A 535 -15.29 -35.28 8.64
N ASN A 536 -14.83 -34.86 9.82
CA ASN A 536 -14.35 -33.50 10.05
C ASN A 536 -13.06 -33.21 9.26
N GLN A 537 -12.12 -34.18 9.23
CA GLN A 537 -10.89 -34.05 8.44
C GLN A 537 -11.18 -33.93 6.95
N VAL A 538 -12.04 -34.79 6.41
CA VAL A 538 -12.45 -34.76 4.99
C VAL A 538 -13.10 -33.42 4.65
N ASN A 539 -14.00 -32.93 5.50
CA ASN A 539 -14.65 -31.63 5.32
C ASN A 539 -13.64 -30.47 5.32
N ALA A 540 -12.67 -30.49 6.23
CA ALA A 540 -11.62 -29.48 6.34
C ALA A 540 -10.71 -29.47 5.10
N ILE A 541 -10.26 -30.63 4.64
CA ILE A 541 -9.46 -30.77 3.41
C ILE A 541 -10.27 -30.31 2.20
N ALA A 542 -11.51 -30.76 2.03
CA ALA A 542 -12.37 -30.38 0.91
C ALA A 542 -12.63 -28.87 0.88
N LYS A 543 -12.75 -28.22 2.05
CA LYS A 543 -12.87 -26.75 2.15
C LYS A 543 -11.57 -26.05 1.73
N ASN A 544 -10.41 -26.53 2.18
CA ASN A 544 -9.11 -25.98 1.78
C ASN A 544 -8.86 -26.16 0.28
N LEU A 545 -9.13 -27.33 -0.29
CA LEU A 545 -9.02 -27.58 -1.73
C LEU A 545 -9.90 -26.61 -2.53
N ARG A 546 -11.19 -26.47 -2.17
CA ARG A 546 -12.09 -25.49 -2.82
C ARG A 546 -11.55 -24.06 -2.75
N ARG A 547 -10.89 -23.69 -1.64
CA ARG A 547 -10.26 -22.38 -1.49
C ARG A 547 -9.03 -22.22 -2.39
N GLU A 548 -8.16 -23.22 -2.46
CA GLU A 548 -6.95 -23.15 -3.30
C GLU A 548 -7.29 -23.20 -4.80
N PHE A 549 -8.28 -24.00 -5.22
CA PHE A 549 -8.78 -23.97 -6.60
C PHE A 549 -9.33 -22.58 -7.00
N LYS A 550 -10.04 -21.90 -6.09
CA LYS A 550 -10.47 -20.50 -6.28
C LYS A 550 -9.32 -19.48 -6.25
N ARG A 551 -8.14 -19.84 -5.73
CA ARG A 551 -6.94 -18.99 -5.72
C ARG A 551 -6.05 -19.22 -6.94
N GLY A 552 -6.07 -20.43 -7.51
CA GLY A 552 -5.34 -20.81 -8.73
C GLY A 552 -6.00 -20.30 -10.02
N LEU A 553 -7.33 -20.28 -10.08
CA LEU A 553 -8.12 -19.48 -11.03
C LEU A 553 -8.06 -18.01 -10.62
#